data_AF-A0A229TK49-F1
#
_entry.id   AF-A0A229TK49-F1
#
_cell.length_a   1.000
_cell.length_b   1.000
_cell.length_c   1.000
_cell.angle_alpha   90.00
_cell.angle_beta   90.00
_cell.angle_gamma   90.00
#
_symmetry.space_group_name_H-M   'P 1'
#
loop_
_entity.id
_entity.type
_entity.pdbx_description
1 polymer ?
#
loop_
_entity_poly.entity_id
_entity_poly.type
_entity_poly.pdbx_seq_one_letter_code
_entity_poly.pdbx_strand_id
1 'polypeptide(L)'
;MADTLKEILLDSSRRPAVVSDFETLVDAEVSDKGGVSGAVVKTGFAAVKKIKPGIIPSAVDTLLPDFASALEPFYGDYRAKGGNDFGAYLSSRSDEASDALLSVTDSRAEKSSRDSIKKVYGKLRPNGKKNVEEALPRLGQLIDKHAAAV
;
A
#
# COMPACT_ATOMS: atom_id res chain seq x y z
N MET A 1 21.04 15.12 -5.08
CA MET A 1 20.51 13.97 -5.84
C MET A 1 19.02 13.93 -5.54
N ALA A 2 18.17 13.47 -6.45
CA ALA A 2 16.77 13.24 -6.07
C ALA A 2 16.74 11.96 -5.23
N ASP A 3 16.19 12.03 -4.01
CA ASP A 3 16.07 10.86 -3.15
C ASP A 3 15.17 9.82 -3.82
N THR A 4 15.63 8.57 -3.84
CA THR A 4 14.84 7.43 -4.30
C THR A 4 13.70 7.16 -3.33
N LEU A 5 12.63 6.52 -3.81
CA LEU A 5 11.50 6.17 -2.96
C LEU A 5 11.92 5.23 -1.81
N LYS A 6 12.91 4.37 -2.06
CA LYS A 6 13.52 3.55 -1.01
C LYS A 6 14.22 4.38 0.07
N GLU A 7 15.02 5.36 -0.29
CA GLU A 7 15.70 6.24 0.68
C GLU A 7 14.67 6.99 1.53
N ILE A 8 13.62 7.52 0.88
CA ILE A 8 12.54 8.26 1.55
C ILE A 8 11.78 7.38 2.56
N LEU A 9 11.41 6.15 2.17
CA LEU A 9 10.51 5.31 2.96
C LEU A 9 11.22 4.33 3.91
N LEU A 10 12.48 3.97 3.63
CA LEU A 10 13.19 2.90 4.35
C LEU A 10 14.32 3.40 5.25
N ASP A 11 14.54 4.72 5.34
CA ASP A 11 15.47 5.30 6.30
C ASP A 11 15.16 4.80 7.73
N SER A 12 16.15 4.17 8.36
CA SER A 12 15.97 3.49 9.65
C SER A 12 15.50 4.41 10.79
N SER A 13 15.87 5.70 10.75
CA SER A 13 15.48 6.68 11.77
C SER A 13 14.03 7.14 11.64
N ARG A 14 13.46 7.02 10.43
CA ARG A 14 12.09 7.46 10.09
C ARG A 14 11.12 6.32 9.87
N ARG A 15 11.62 5.11 9.61
CA ARG A 15 10.83 3.91 9.28
C ARG A 15 9.67 3.63 10.26
N PRO A 16 9.82 3.77 11.60
CA PRO A 16 8.69 3.60 12.51
C PRO A 16 7.54 4.58 12.26
N ALA A 17 7.85 5.85 11.95
CA ALA A 17 6.85 6.86 11.64
C ALA A 17 6.18 6.58 10.28
N VAL A 18 6.96 6.17 9.28
CA VAL A 18 6.43 5.74 7.97
C VAL A 18 5.45 4.58 8.15
N VAL A 19 5.83 3.53 8.88
CA VAL A 19 4.95 2.37 9.12
C VAL A 19 3.67 2.78 9.85
N SER A 20 3.75 3.67 10.85
CA SER A 20 2.58 4.16 11.58
C SER A 20 1.62 4.97 10.70
N ASP A 21 2.14 5.82 9.82
CA ASP A 21 1.31 6.61 8.90
C ASP A 21 0.65 5.71 7.85
N PHE A 22 1.36 4.68 7.36
CA PHE A 22 0.78 3.69 6.45
C PHE A 22 -0.28 2.81 7.14
N GLU A 23 -0.12 2.45 8.42
CA GLU A 23 -1.18 1.81 9.19
C GLU A 23 -2.43 2.70 9.24
N THR A 24 -2.25 3.99 9.54
CA THR A 24 -3.35 4.96 9.58
C THR A 24 -4.06 5.08 8.24
N LEU A 25 -3.31 5.10 7.13
CA LEU A 25 -3.86 5.08 5.79
C LEU A 25 -4.72 3.84 5.54
N VAL A 26 -4.21 2.64 5.86
CA VAL A 26 -4.95 1.39 5.69
C VAL A 26 -6.24 1.38 6.53
N ASP A 27 -6.17 1.85 7.78
CA ASP A 27 -7.34 1.98 8.66
C ASP A 27 -8.40 2.92 8.05
N ALA A 28 -7.98 4.07 7.52
CA ALA A 28 -8.87 5.03 6.87
C ALA A 28 -9.52 4.46 5.60
N GLU A 29 -8.74 3.82 4.72
CA GLU A 29 -9.25 3.21 3.49
C GLU A 29 -10.28 2.11 3.76
N VAL A 30 -10.06 1.29 4.79
CA VAL A 30 -11.02 0.28 5.22
C VAL A 30 -12.28 0.91 5.81
N SER A 31 -12.11 1.92 6.68
CA SER A 31 -13.22 2.64 7.32
C SER A 31 -14.13 3.35 6.31
N ASP A 32 -13.59 3.79 5.19
CA ASP A 32 -14.36 4.51 4.17
C ASP A 32 -15.07 3.60 3.17
N LYS A 33 -14.79 2.28 3.17
CA LYS A 33 -15.48 1.36 2.24
C LYS A 33 -17.00 1.35 2.46
N GLY A 34 -17.75 1.61 1.40
CA GLY A 34 -19.22 1.64 1.41
C GLY A 34 -19.87 0.34 0.89
N GLY A 35 -21.19 0.24 1.05
CA GLY A 35 -22.01 -0.85 0.51
C GLY A 35 -21.79 -2.22 1.19
N VAL A 36 -22.43 -3.26 0.63
CA VAL A 36 -22.40 -4.62 1.19
C VAL A 36 -20.99 -5.20 1.21
N SER A 37 -20.20 -5.00 0.15
CA SER A 37 -18.79 -5.41 0.10
C SER A 37 -17.94 -4.65 1.12
N GLY A 38 -18.20 -3.36 1.34
CA GLY A 38 -17.50 -2.56 2.34
C GLY A 38 -17.73 -3.05 3.78
N ALA A 39 -18.96 -3.45 4.12
CA ALA A 39 -19.26 -4.02 5.44
C ALA A 39 -18.48 -5.32 5.70
N VAL A 40 -18.33 -6.17 4.68
CA VAL A 40 -17.53 -7.40 4.76
C VAL A 40 -16.05 -7.09 4.96
N VAL A 41 -15.49 -6.14 4.22
CA VAL A 41 -14.08 -5.72 4.34
C VAL A 41 -13.80 -5.17 5.75
N LYS A 42 -14.65 -4.26 6.25
CA LYS A 42 -14.54 -3.67 7.59
C LYS A 42 -14.55 -4.73 8.69
N THR A 43 -15.54 -5.63 8.63
CA THR A 43 -15.69 -6.68 9.64
C THR A 43 -14.51 -7.64 9.63
N GLY A 44 -14.08 -8.08 8.44
CA GLY A 44 -12.92 -8.96 8.28
C GLY A 44 -11.64 -8.33 8.82
N PHE A 45 -11.40 -7.06 8.48
CA PHE A 45 -10.24 -6.30 8.94
C PHE A 45 -10.23 -6.14 10.47
N ALA A 46 -11.35 -5.76 11.06
CA ALA A 46 -11.49 -5.65 12.52
C ALA A 46 -11.25 -7.00 13.23
N ALA A 47 -11.77 -8.09 12.68
CA ALA A 47 -11.53 -9.44 13.21
C ALA A 47 -10.03 -9.80 13.18
N VAL A 48 -9.33 -9.49 12.10
CA VAL A 48 -7.88 -9.73 11.97
C VAL A 48 -7.09 -8.94 13.01
N LYS A 49 -7.39 -7.64 13.20
CA LYS A 49 -6.76 -6.81 14.25
C LYS A 49 -6.99 -7.38 15.65
N LYS A 50 -8.19 -7.91 15.93
CA LYS A 50 -8.52 -8.52 17.23
C LYS A 50 -7.80 -9.85 17.47
N ILE A 51 -7.64 -10.67 16.45
CA ILE A 51 -6.95 -11.97 16.55
C ILE A 51 -5.45 -11.78 16.79
N LYS A 52 -4.83 -10.83 16.09
CA LYS A 52 -3.41 -10.53 16.24
C LYS A 52 -3.18 -9.01 16.30
N PRO A 53 -3.11 -8.43 17.52
CA PRO A 53 -2.72 -7.05 17.70
C PRO A 53 -1.36 -6.77 17.02
N GLY A 54 -1.24 -5.63 16.34
CA GLY A 54 -0.03 -5.25 15.61
C GLY A 54 0.19 -5.96 14.26
N ILE A 55 -0.76 -6.78 13.78
CA ILE A 55 -0.61 -7.47 12.49
C ILE A 55 -0.51 -6.51 11.30
N ILE A 56 -1.22 -5.38 11.34
CA ILE A 56 -1.22 -4.39 10.25
C ILE A 56 0.14 -3.68 10.15
N PRO A 57 0.68 -3.03 11.20
CA PRO A 57 1.98 -2.37 11.09
C PRO A 57 3.09 -3.38 10.82
N SER A 58 3.01 -4.61 11.34
CA SER A 58 3.96 -5.68 11.00
C SER A 58 3.92 -6.03 9.50
N ALA A 59 2.73 -6.14 8.91
CA ALA A 59 2.57 -6.46 7.50
C ALA A 59 3.05 -5.30 6.61
N VAL A 60 2.70 -4.06 6.96
CA VAL A 60 3.19 -2.84 6.30
C VAL A 60 4.72 -2.83 6.31
N ASP A 61 5.34 -2.92 7.48
CA ASP A 61 6.81 -2.87 7.62
C ASP A 61 7.51 -3.96 6.80
N THR A 62 6.92 -5.17 6.78
CA THR A 62 7.44 -6.31 6.04
C THR A 62 7.36 -6.12 4.52
N LEU A 63 6.31 -5.47 4.01
CA LEU A 63 6.06 -5.34 2.56
C LEU A 63 6.56 -4.02 1.99
N LEU A 64 6.80 -3.02 2.84
CA LEU A 64 7.19 -1.67 2.43
C LEU A 64 8.41 -1.62 1.48
N PRO A 65 9.47 -2.42 1.65
CA PRO A 65 10.60 -2.41 0.71
C PRO A 65 10.22 -2.86 -0.71
N ASP A 66 9.33 -3.83 -0.83
CA ASP A 66 8.87 -4.36 -2.11
C ASP A 66 7.89 -3.38 -2.76
N PHE A 67 7.00 -2.77 -1.99
CA PHE A 67 6.12 -1.70 -2.48
C PHE A 67 6.89 -0.45 -2.94
N ALA A 68 7.92 -0.03 -2.19
CA ALA A 68 8.79 1.06 -2.61
C ALA A 68 9.48 0.72 -3.94
N SER A 69 9.96 -0.53 -4.10
CA SER A 69 10.55 -1.00 -5.37
C SER A 69 9.54 -0.97 -6.53
N ALA A 70 8.29 -1.38 -6.28
CA ALA A 70 7.24 -1.41 -7.31
C ALA A 70 6.80 0.00 -7.75
N LEU A 71 6.81 0.96 -6.82
CA LEU A 71 6.44 2.36 -7.09
C LEU A 71 7.59 3.23 -7.59
N GLU A 72 8.86 2.80 -7.43
CA GLU A 72 10.05 3.56 -7.84
C GLU A 72 9.98 4.06 -9.30
N PRO A 73 9.56 3.26 -10.31
CA PRO A 73 9.45 3.76 -11.68
C PRO A 73 8.39 4.87 -11.84
N PHE A 74 7.27 4.77 -11.13
CA PHE A 74 6.21 5.80 -11.14
C PHE A 74 6.69 7.08 -10.47
N TYR A 75 7.36 6.95 -9.33
CA TYR A 75 7.90 8.09 -8.60
C TYR A 75 9.00 8.80 -9.39
N GLY A 76 9.93 8.04 -9.98
CA GLY A 76 10.97 8.60 -10.85
C GLY A 76 10.39 9.36 -12.05
N ASP A 77 9.39 8.80 -12.74
CA ASP A 77 8.73 9.48 -13.87
C ASP A 77 7.96 10.73 -13.43
N TYR A 78 7.25 10.67 -12.31
CA TYR A 78 6.60 11.83 -11.68
C TYR A 78 7.61 12.95 -11.38
N ARG A 79 8.74 12.61 -10.76
CA ARG A 79 9.81 13.57 -10.42
C ARG A 79 10.46 14.18 -11.66
N ALA A 80 10.59 13.43 -12.74
CA ALA A 80 11.18 13.90 -13.99
C ALA A 80 10.24 14.81 -14.80
N LYS A 81 8.95 14.46 -14.88
CA LYS A 81 7.96 15.20 -15.67
C LYS A 81 7.31 16.36 -14.91
N GLY A 82 7.36 16.31 -13.58
CA GLY A 82 6.54 17.16 -12.73
C GLY A 82 5.06 16.76 -12.77
N GLY A 83 4.27 17.42 -11.95
CA GLY A 83 2.85 17.16 -11.78
C GLY A 83 2.33 17.90 -10.55
N ASN A 84 1.03 17.81 -10.29
CA ASN A 84 0.45 18.44 -9.10
C ASN A 84 0.97 17.79 -7.81
N ASP A 85 0.68 16.51 -7.66
CA ASP A 85 1.07 15.65 -6.53
C ASP A 85 1.16 14.20 -7.01
N PHE A 86 1.89 13.37 -6.27
CA PHE A 86 2.09 11.97 -6.62
C PHE A 86 0.79 11.17 -6.55
N GLY A 87 -0.17 11.56 -5.69
CA GLY A 87 -1.51 10.96 -5.62
C GLY A 87 -2.29 11.12 -6.93
N ALA A 88 -2.33 12.33 -7.47
CA ALA A 88 -2.91 12.62 -8.77
C ALA A 88 -2.18 11.88 -9.90
N TYR A 89 -0.85 11.79 -9.83
CA TYR A 89 -0.05 11.04 -10.81
C TYR A 89 -0.43 9.54 -10.80
N LEU A 90 -0.46 8.90 -9.63
CA LEU A 90 -0.87 7.49 -9.50
C LEU A 90 -2.31 7.26 -9.98
N SER A 91 -3.21 8.21 -9.67
CA SER A 91 -4.62 8.14 -10.09
C SER A 91 -4.78 8.22 -11.61
N SER A 92 -3.93 9.00 -12.30
CA SER A 92 -3.91 9.07 -13.76
C SER A 92 -3.40 7.78 -14.43
N ARG A 93 -2.75 6.90 -13.66
CA ARG A 93 -2.21 5.60 -14.07
C ARG A 93 -2.72 4.46 -13.19
N SER A 94 -3.99 4.55 -12.77
CA SER A 94 -4.52 3.69 -11.70
C SER A 94 -4.36 2.20 -11.99
N ASP A 95 -4.59 1.80 -13.24
CA ASP A 95 -4.47 0.41 -13.69
C ASP A 95 -3.04 -0.12 -13.52
N GLU A 96 -2.06 0.59 -14.07
CA GLU A 96 -0.63 0.23 -14.01
C GLU A 96 -0.11 0.24 -12.57
N ALA A 97 -0.43 1.29 -11.80
CA ALA A 97 0.03 1.45 -10.42
C ALA A 97 -0.57 0.41 -9.48
N SER A 98 -1.85 0.08 -9.66
CA SER A 98 -2.51 -0.94 -8.84
C SER A 98 -1.99 -2.34 -9.14
N ASP A 99 -1.73 -2.67 -10.41
CA ASP A 99 -1.11 -3.95 -10.78
C ASP A 99 0.33 -4.06 -10.26
N ALA A 100 1.11 -2.98 -10.31
CA ALA A 100 2.45 -2.95 -9.74
C ALA A 100 2.43 -3.25 -8.22
N LEU A 101 1.54 -2.61 -7.46
CA LEU A 101 1.37 -2.88 -6.03
C LEU A 101 0.89 -4.31 -5.77
N LEU A 102 -0.15 -4.77 -6.48
CA LEU A 102 -0.70 -6.10 -6.29
C LEU A 102 0.29 -7.21 -6.65
N SER A 103 1.22 -6.97 -7.59
CA SER A 103 2.27 -7.92 -7.94
C SER A 103 3.15 -8.30 -6.73
N VAL A 104 3.34 -7.40 -5.77
CA VAL A 104 4.07 -7.65 -4.52
C VAL A 104 3.34 -8.69 -3.69
N THR A 105 2.04 -8.50 -3.48
CA THR A 105 1.24 -9.44 -2.69
C THR A 105 0.96 -10.75 -3.44
N ASP A 106 0.86 -10.70 -4.77
CA ASP A 106 0.76 -11.87 -5.64
C ASP A 106 2.01 -12.73 -5.47
N SER A 107 3.20 -12.15 -5.64
CA SER A 107 4.47 -12.86 -5.45
C SER A 107 4.64 -13.42 -4.04
N ARG A 108 4.21 -12.65 -3.02
CA ARG A 108 4.26 -13.10 -1.62
C ARG A 108 3.35 -14.30 -1.37
N ALA A 109 2.14 -14.31 -1.93
CA ALA A 109 1.22 -15.42 -1.83
C ALA A 109 1.77 -16.67 -2.55
N GLU A 110 2.26 -16.51 -3.78
CA GLU A 110 2.86 -17.59 -4.57
C GLU A 110 4.02 -18.27 -3.84
N LYS A 111 4.94 -17.47 -3.27
CA LYS A 111 6.11 -17.93 -2.53
C LYS A 111 5.80 -18.49 -1.14
N SER A 112 4.57 -18.33 -0.63
CA SER A 112 4.19 -18.87 0.67
C SER A 112 4.28 -20.39 0.69
N SER A 113 4.81 -20.98 1.76
CA SER A 113 4.70 -22.43 2.00
C SER A 113 3.36 -22.81 2.65
N ARG A 114 2.53 -21.83 3.00
CA ARG A 114 1.27 -22.03 3.74
C ARG A 114 0.08 -21.97 2.77
N ASP A 115 -0.49 -23.13 2.46
CA ASP A 115 -1.65 -23.25 1.56
C ASP A 115 -2.86 -22.44 2.02
N SER A 116 -3.07 -22.33 3.32
CA SER A 116 -4.15 -21.51 3.88
C SER A 116 -4.01 -20.03 3.50
N ILE A 117 -2.78 -19.50 3.49
CA ILE A 117 -2.51 -18.12 3.06
C ILE A 117 -2.80 -17.97 1.57
N LYS A 118 -2.33 -18.90 0.72
CA LYS A 118 -2.60 -18.88 -0.73
C LYS A 118 -4.10 -18.85 -1.03
N LYS A 119 -4.85 -19.72 -0.37
CA LYS A 119 -6.31 -19.84 -0.55
C LYS A 119 -7.05 -18.57 -0.11
N VAL A 120 -6.69 -18.01 1.05
CA VAL A 120 -7.30 -16.77 1.54
C VAL A 120 -6.99 -15.61 0.60
N TYR A 121 -5.72 -15.46 0.20
CA TYR A 121 -5.30 -14.43 -0.73
C TYR A 121 -6.04 -14.52 -2.07
N GLY A 122 -6.08 -15.70 -2.69
CA GLY A 122 -6.75 -15.91 -3.97
C GLY A 122 -8.25 -15.57 -3.95
N LYS A 123 -8.92 -15.73 -2.80
CA LYS A 123 -10.33 -15.31 -2.65
C LYS A 123 -10.50 -13.78 -2.56
N LEU A 124 -9.53 -13.08 -1.98
CA LEU A 124 -9.58 -11.62 -1.79
C LEU A 124 -9.09 -10.87 -3.04
N ARG A 125 -8.13 -11.45 -3.77
CA ARG A 125 -7.47 -10.84 -4.93
C ARG A 125 -8.40 -10.27 -6.01
N PRO A 126 -9.54 -10.89 -6.37
CA PRO A 126 -10.47 -10.32 -7.35
C PRO A 126 -11.01 -8.93 -6.99
N ASN A 127 -11.13 -8.62 -5.70
CA ASN A 127 -11.54 -7.29 -5.22
C ASN A 127 -10.35 -6.38 -4.88
N GLY A 128 -9.12 -6.94 -4.87
CA GLY A 128 -7.91 -6.23 -4.46
C GLY A 128 -7.63 -5.03 -5.35
N LYS A 129 -7.75 -5.17 -6.67
CA LYS A 129 -7.43 -4.10 -7.62
C LYS A 129 -8.26 -2.85 -7.40
N LYS A 130 -9.59 -3.01 -7.37
CA LYS A 130 -10.52 -1.93 -7.05
C LYS A 130 -10.17 -1.22 -5.72
N ASN A 131 -9.90 -2.00 -4.66
CA ASN A 131 -9.56 -1.42 -3.36
C ASN A 131 -8.25 -0.61 -3.40
N VAL A 132 -7.25 -1.09 -4.15
CA VAL A 132 -5.96 -0.40 -4.32
C VAL A 132 -6.14 0.86 -5.15
N GLU A 133 -6.85 0.80 -6.28
CA GLU A 133 -7.13 1.97 -7.14
C GLU A 133 -7.80 3.10 -6.36
N GLU A 134 -8.80 2.77 -5.54
CA GLU A 134 -9.49 3.74 -4.67
C GLU A 134 -8.55 4.40 -3.64
N ALA A 135 -7.49 3.69 -3.22
CA ALA A 135 -6.53 4.16 -2.22
C ALA A 135 -5.35 4.96 -2.82
N LEU A 136 -5.09 4.87 -4.13
CA LEU A 136 -3.95 5.51 -4.79
C LEU A 136 -3.82 7.02 -4.53
N PRO A 137 -4.90 7.84 -4.52
CA PRO A 137 -4.76 9.26 -4.25
C PRO A 137 -4.15 9.54 -2.87
N ARG A 138 -4.68 8.88 -1.81
CA ARG A 138 -4.18 9.08 -0.43
C ARG A 138 -2.80 8.47 -0.22
N LEU A 139 -2.53 7.33 -0.88
CA LEU A 139 -1.21 6.71 -0.87
C LEU A 139 -0.14 7.65 -1.43
N GLY A 140 -0.38 8.25 -2.60
CA GLY A 140 0.57 9.16 -3.20
C GLY A 140 0.78 10.43 -2.36
N GLN A 141 -0.29 11.00 -1.81
CA GLN A 141 -0.20 12.14 -0.87
C GLN A 141 0.63 11.80 0.39
N LEU A 142 0.48 10.58 0.92
CA LEU A 142 1.28 10.14 2.06
C LEU A 142 2.77 10.02 1.70
N ILE A 143 3.07 9.51 0.51
CA ILE A 143 4.44 9.43 0.01
C ILE A 143 5.04 10.83 -0.16
N ASP A 144 4.29 11.78 -0.73
CA ASP A 144 4.73 13.19 -0.85
C ASP A 144 5.02 13.81 0.53
N LYS A 145 4.17 13.54 1.54
CA LYS A 145 4.43 13.98 2.93
C LYS A 145 5.77 13.47 3.44
N HIS A 146 6.10 12.19 3.22
CA HIS A 146 7.38 11.64 3.65
C HIS A 146 8.55 12.14 2.82
N ALA A 147 8.36 12.39 1.52
CA ALA A 147 9.37 12.96 0.64
C ALA A 147 9.70 14.42 1.00
N ALA A 148 8.73 15.21 1.46
CA ALA A 148 8.95 16.59 1.90
C ALA A 148 9.66 16.71 3.25
N ALA A 149 9.85 15.60 3.96
CA ALA A 149 10.45 15.54 5.29
C ALA A 149 11.81 14.83 5.29
N VAL A 150 12.46 14.71 4.13
CA VAL A 150 13.87 14.33 3.97
C VAL A 150 14.68 15.49 3.40
#